data_AF-A0A1G0LAM9-F1
#
_entry.id   AF-A0A1G0LAM9-F1
#
_cell.length_a   1.000
_cell.length_b   1.000
_cell.length_c   1.000
_cell.angle_alpha   90.00
_cell.angle_beta   90.00
_cell.angle_gamma   90.00
#
_symmetry.space_group_name_H-M   'P 1'
#
loop_
_entity.id
_entity.type
_entity.pdbx_description
1 polymer ?
#
loop_
_entity_poly.entity_id
_entity_poly.type
_entity_poly.pdbx_seq_one_letter_code
_entity_poly.pdbx_strand_id
1 'polypeptide(L)'
;MKNKVINIVLILLVATVLTVLALYVRTGATVDSVVILQTSGMTCSSCSSKISMALEKERGVAVTEVDVAGGWVVVGYDSHAAKPETLADKVNETGFKSTIQTVVTPEQFTQITGRAIGQNAAKSGCCGTGGGCGTNNRS
;
A
#
# COMPACT_ATOMS: atom_id res chain seq x y z
N MET A 1 52.81 -8.83 -0.37
CA MET A 1 52.35 -7.60 0.33
C MET A 1 51.21 -6.93 -0.42
N LYS A 2 51.32 -6.71 -1.75
CA LYS A 2 50.25 -6.10 -2.58
C LYS A 2 48.91 -6.85 -2.55
N ASN A 3 48.94 -8.18 -2.58
CA ASN A 3 47.77 -9.06 -2.46
C ASN A 3 47.04 -8.96 -1.11
N LYS A 4 47.75 -8.76 0.01
CA LYS A 4 47.11 -8.51 1.32
C LYS A 4 46.44 -7.14 1.36
N VAL A 5 47.07 -6.10 0.78
CA VAL A 5 46.50 -4.74 0.73
C VAL A 5 45.25 -4.69 -0.15
N ILE A 6 45.29 -5.34 -1.31
CA ILE A 6 44.13 -5.43 -2.22
C ILE A 6 42.96 -6.13 -1.53
N ASN A 7 43.20 -7.23 -0.80
CA ASN A 7 42.13 -7.95 -0.12
C ASN A 7 41.50 -7.13 1.01
N ILE A 8 42.31 -6.35 1.75
CA ILE A 8 41.82 -5.45 2.81
C ILE A 8 40.96 -4.34 2.22
N VAL A 9 41.39 -3.72 1.11
CA VAL A 9 40.61 -2.65 0.44
C VAL A 9 39.28 -3.19 -0.10
N LEU A 10 39.27 -4.41 -0.63
CA LEU A 10 38.08 -5.05 -1.18
C LEU A 10 37.07 -5.39 -0.08
N ILE A 11 37.53 -5.86 1.09
CA ILE A 11 36.68 -6.10 2.27
C ILE A 11 36.05 -4.80 2.76
N LEU A 12 36.82 -3.70 2.83
CA LEU A 12 36.30 -2.40 3.26
C LEU A 12 35.24 -1.85 2.29
N LEU A 13 35.46 -1.98 0.97
CA LEU A 13 34.46 -1.59 -0.04
C LEU A 13 33.18 -2.42 0.04
N VAL A 14 33.30 -3.74 0.22
CA VAL A 14 32.13 -4.60 0.40
C VAL A 14 31.39 -4.25 1.69
N ALA A 15 32.10 -3.98 2.78
CA ALA A 15 31.49 -3.58 4.05
C ALA A 15 30.75 -2.23 3.93
N THR A 16 31.32 -1.23 3.26
CA THR A 16 30.66 0.06 3.06
C THR A 16 29.42 -0.08 2.17
N VAL A 17 29.52 -0.82 1.06
CA VAL A 17 28.36 -1.11 0.19
C VAL A 17 27.27 -1.84 0.97
N LEU A 18 27.60 -2.84 1.78
CA LEU A 18 26.64 -3.56 2.61
C LEU A 18 25.98 -2.65 3.66
N THR A 19 26.73 -1.75 4.30
CA THR A 19 26.14 -0.78 5.24
C THR A 19 25.22 0.23 4.56
N VAL A 20 25.58 0.72 3.38
CA VAL A 20 24.72 1.62 2.59
C VAL A 20 23.47 0.88 2.12
N LEU A 21 23.61 -0.37 1.67
CA LEU A 21 22.49 -1.21 1.26
C LEU A 21 21.56 -1.50 2.44
N ALA A 22 22.11 -1.80 3.62
CA ALA A 22 21.32 -2.03 4.84
C ALA A 22 20.57 -0.78 5.29
N LEU A 23 21.17 0.42 5.15
CA LEU A 23 20.47 1.68 5.37
C LEU A 23 19.34 1.90 4.35
N TYR A 24 19.55 1.51 3.10
CA TYR A 24 18.53 1.60 2.04
C TYR A 24 17.36 0.61 2.23
N VAL A 25 17.62 -0.59 2.77
CA VAL A 25 16.58 -1.59 3.06
C VAL A 25 15.76 -1.22 4.28
N ARG A 26 16.31 -0.43 5.21
CA ARG A 26 15.61 0.02 6.42
C ARG A 26 14.55 1.10 6.13
N THR A 27 14.58 1.72 4.97
CA THR A 27 13.54 2.63 4.45
C THR A 27 12.56 1.88 3.55
N GLY A 28 12.07 0.72 3.98
CA GLY A 28 10.91 0.08 3.36
C GLY A 28 9.69 0.99 3.53
N ALA A 29 8.92 1.20 2.46
CA ALA A 29 7.84 2.17 2.38
C ALA A 29 6.92 2.14 3.61
N THR A 30 7.07 3.15 4.49
CA THR A 30 6.19 3.34 5.63
C THR A 30 4.91 4.02 5.16
N VAL A 31 3.76 3.41 5.41
CA VAL A 31 2.46 4.07 5.19
C VAL A 31 2.31 5.13 6.29
N ASP A 32 2.75 6.35 6.03
CA ASP A 32 2.61 7.49 6.95
C ASP A 32 1.34 8.29 6.64
N SER A 33 0.86 8.24 5.40
CA SER A 33 -0.30 9.00 4.93
C SER A 33 -1.22 8.17 4.06
N VAL A 34 -2.49 8.53 4.10
CA VAL A 34 -3.56 7.86 3.35
C VAL A 34 -4.31 8.91 2.55
N VAL A 35 -4.42 8.71 1.25
CA VAL A 35 -5.26 9.56 0.39
C VAL A 35 -6.47 8.78 -0.09
N ILE A 36 -7.63 9.42 -0.03
CA ILE A 36 -8.86 8.95 -0.64
C ILE A 36 -9.08 9.80 -1.89
N LEU A 37 -8.97 9.15 -3.04
CA LEU A 37 -9.25 9.72 -4.35
C LEU A 37 -10.66 9.33 -4.77
N GLN A 38 -11.42 10.27 -5.33
CA GLN A 38 -12.66 9.97 -6.01
C GLN A 38 -12.37 9.75 -7.49
N THR A 39 -12.65 8.56 -7.99
CA THR A 39 -12.39 8.21 -9.40
C THR A 39 -13.71 7.94 -10.12
N SER A 40 -13.97 8.74 -11.15
CA SER A 40 -15.14 8.59 -12.01
C SER A 40 -14.82 7.77 -13.25
N GLY A 41 -15.74 6.91 -13.67
CA GLY A 41 -15.61 6.11 -14.91
C GLY A 41 -15.11 4.68 -14.71
N MET A 42 -14.99 4.20 -13.47
CA MET A 42 -14.78 2.77 -13.20
C MET A 42 -16.10 2.01 -13.42
N THR A 43 -16.20 1.29 -14.54
CA THR A 43 -17.41 0.52 -14.88
C THR A 43 -17.20 -1.00 -14.82
N CYS A 44 -15.98 -1.47 -14.55
CA CYS A 44 -15.66 -2.90 -14.52
C CYS A 44 -14.60 -3.22 -13.48
N SER A 45 -14.64 -4.44 -12.94
CA SER A 45 -13.62 -5.02 -12.06
C SER A 45 -12.22 -5.06 -12.71
N SER A 46 -12.14 -5.09 -14.04
CA SER A 46 -10.86 -4.96 -14.76
C SER A 46 -10.29 -3.54 -14.75
N CYS A 47 -11.13 -2.50 -14.59
CA CYS A 47 -10.69 -1.11 -14.49
C CYS A 47 -10.00 -0.85 -13.15
N SER A 48 -10.54 -1.37 -12.04
CA SER A 48 -9.91 -1.22 -10.72
C SER A 48 -8.56 -1.93 -10.63
N SER A 49 -8.41 -3.11 -11.25
CA SER A 49 -7.12 -3.78 -11.34
C SER A 49 -6.08 -2.96 -12.11
N LYS A 50 -6.47 -2.29 -13.20
CA LYS A 50 -5.53 -1.41 -13.93
C LYS A 50 -5.05 -0.24 -13.07
N ILE A 51 -5.96 0.40 -12.34
CA ILE A 51 -5.65 1.55 -11.49
C ILE A 51 -4.74 1.13 -10.32
N SER A 52 -5.10 0.06 -9.61
CA SER A 52 -4.29 -0.48 -8.51
C SER A 52 -2.89 -0.87 -8.97
N MET A 53 -2.76 -1.61 -10.07
CA MET A 53 -1.46 -1.97 -10.63
C MET A 53 -0.62 -0.77 -11.09
N ALA A 54 -1.26 0.32 -11.54
CA ALA A 54 -0.55 1.54 -11.91
C ALA A 54 -0.01 2.27 -10.67
N LEU A 55 -0.81 2.33 -9.60
CA LEU A 55 -0.44 2.97 -8.33
C LEU A 55 0.59 2.16 -7.55
N GLU A 56 0.48 0.84 -7.51
CA GLU A 56 1.47 -0.04 -6.87
C GLU A 56 2.86 0.01 -7.52
N LYS A 57 2.94 0.45 -8.79
CA LYS A 57 4.22 0.69 -9.47
C LYS A 57 4.86 2.02 -9.12
N GLU A 58 4.10 2.94 -8.50
CA GLU A 58 4.58 4.26 -8.16
C GLU A 58 5.49 4.20 -6.93
N ARG A 59 6.59 4.95 -6.95
CA ARG A 59 7.59 4.89 -5.88
C ARG A 59 7.04 5.62 -4.65
N GLY A 60 6.93 4.91 -3.52
CA GLY A 60 6.37 5.45 -2.28
C GLY A 60 4.93 5.04 -2.00
N VAL A 61 4.28 4.31 -2.91
CA VAL A 61 3.02 3.62 -2.62
C VAL A 61 3.32 2.29 -1.93
N ALA A 62 2.71 2.08 -0.77
CA ALA A 62 2.85 0.83 -0.02
C ALA A 62 1.61 -0.05 -0.15
N VAL A 63 0.42 0.56 -0.23
CA VAL A 63 -0.85 -0.16 -0.35
C VAL A 63 -1.82 0.61 -1.22
N THR A 64 -2.57 -0.09 -2.07
CA THR A 64 -3.67 0.49 -2.84
C THR A 64 -4.94 -0.36 -2.66
N GLU A 65 -6.06 0.30 -2.42
CA GLU A 65 -7.39 -0.30 -2.37
C GLU A 65 -8.33 0.48 -3.28
N VAL A 66 -9.05 -0.23 -4.15
CA VAL A 66 -9.96 0.39 -5.11
C VAL A 66 -11.37 -0.14 -4.86
N ASP A 67 -12.30 0.78 -4.59
CA ASP A 67 -13.72 0.49 -4.46
C ASP A 67 -14.47 0.96 -5.70
N VAL A 68 -14.85 0.00 -6.55
CA VAL A 68 -15.66 0.25 -7.76
C VAL A 68 -17.11 0.56 -7.41
N ALA A 69 -17.64 -0.01 -6.32
CA ALA A 69 -19.03 0.20 -5.91
C ALA A 69 -19.23 1.59 -5.30
N GLY A 70 -18.26 2.05 -4.51
CA GLY A 70 -18.22 3.40 -3.93
C GLY A 70 -17.68 4.47 -4.88
N GLY A 71 -16.84 4.11 -5.86
CA GLY A 71 -16.18 5.09 -6.73
C GLY A 71 -14.99 5.80 -6.07
N TRP A 72 -14.36 5.15 -5.08
CA TRP A 72 -13.25 5.71 -4.33
C TRP A 72 -12.01 4.81 -4.45
N VAL A 73 -10.83 5.43 -4.44
CA VAL A 73 -9.54 4.75 -4.43
C VAL A 73 -8.79 5.23 -3.20
N VAL A 74 -8.45 4.30 -2.32
CA VAL A 74 -7.69 4.55 -1.10
C VAL A 74 -6.26 4.13 -1.33
N VAL A 75 -5.31 5.03 -1.13
CA VAL A 75 -3.88 4.76 -1.33
C VAL A 75 -3.13 5.07 -0.05
N GLY A 76 -2.45 4.07 0.50
CA GLY A 76 -1.47 4.23 1.56
C GLY A 76 -0.10 4.50 0.95
N TYR A 77 0.44 5.68 1.24
CA TYR A 77 1.71 6.14 0.68
C TYR A 77 2.58 6.79 1.75
N ASP A 78 3.87 6.90 1.44
CA ASP A 78 4.83 7.64 2.23
C ASP A 78 4.79 9.12 1.82
N SER A 79 4.43 10.01 2.75
CA SER A 79 4.38 11.46 2.55
C SER A 79 5.72 12.09 2.18
N HIS A 80 6.83 11.40 2.47
CA HIS A 80 8.18 11.81 2.08
C HIS A 80 8.57 11.38 0.67
N ALA A 81 7.98 10.30 0.15
CA ALA A 81 8.35 9.74 -1.15
C ALA A 81 7.34 10.08 -2.26
N ALA A 82 6.05 10.21 -1.93
CA ALA A 82 4.97 10.47 -2.88
C ALA A 82 4.04 11.58 -2.39
N LYS A 83 3.39 12.26 -3.35
CA LYS A 83 2.41 13.32 -3.10
C LYS A 83 1.03 12.91 -3.61
N PRO A 84 -0.06 13.34 -2.94
CA PRO A 84 -1.41 12.98 -3.34
C PRO A 84 -1.76 13.54 -4.74
N GLU A 85 -1.19 14.68 -5.14
CA GLU A 85 -1.38 15.20 -6.51
C GLU A 85 -0.77 14.27 -7.55
N THR A 86 0.45 13.79 -7.32
CA THR A 86 1.12 12.85 -8.22
C THR A 86 0.34 11.55 -8.36
N LEU A 87 -0.24 11.04 -7.26
CA LEU A 87 -1.07 9.84 -7.31
C LEU A 87 -2.36 10.06 -8.12
N ALA A 88 -3.02 11.21 -7.96
CA ALA A 88 -4.20 11.55 -8.76
C ALA A 88 -3.84 11.68 -10.25
N ASP A 89 -2.72 12.32 -10.58
CA ASP A 89 -2.21 12.45 -11.94
C ASP A 89 -1.89 11.10 -12.56
N LYS A 90 -1.30 10.16 -11.80
CA LYS A 90 -1.08 8.79 -12.26
C LYS A 90 -2.37 8.06 -12.61
N VAL A 91 -3.43 8.22 -11.82
CA VAL A 91 -4.72 7.67 -12.20
C VAL A 91 -5.27 8.36 -13.46
N ASN A 92 -5.09 9.68 -13.61
CA ASN A 92 -5.48 10.41 -14.82
C ASN A 92 -4.75 9.92 -16.08
N GLU A 93 -3.45 9.61 -15.98
CA GLU A 93 -2.65 9.03 -17.07
C GLU A 93 -3.18 7.67 -17.56
N THR A 94 -3.84 6.90 -16.68
CA THR A 94 -4.46 5.61 -17.07
C THR A 94 -5.77 5.76 -17.84
N GLY A 95 -6.27 7.00 -18.01
CA GLY A 95 -7.50 7.31 -18.73
C GLY A 95 -8.75 7.41 -17.86
N PHE A 96 -8.61 7.44 -16.52
CA PHE A 96 -9.72 7.62 -15.59
C PHE A 96 -9.61 8.97 -14.88
N LYS A 97 -10.75 9.64 -14.66
CA LYS A 97 -10.72 10.94 -13.99
C LYS A 97 -10.68 10.75 -12.48
N SER A 98 -9.57 11.13 -11.86
CA SER A 98 -9.35 11.02 -10.41
C SER A 98 -9.15 12.40 -9.78
N THR A 99 -9.71 12.58 -8.59
CA THR A 99 -9.61 13.84 -7.82
C THR A 99 -9.39 13.53 -6.36
N ILE A 100 -8.54 14.32 -5.70
CA ILE A 100 -8.28 14.18 -4.26
C ILE A 100 -9.55 14.58 -3.51
N GLN A 101 -10.09 13.64 -2.74
CA GLN A 101 -11.27 13.87 -1.91
C GLN A 101 -10.84 14.27 -0.51
N THR A 102 -10.01 13.43 0.13
CA THR A 102 -9.46 13.73 1.45
C THR A 102 -8.12 13.04 1.67
N VAL A 103 -7.30 13.63 2.53
CA VAL A 103 -6.03 13.05 3.00
C VAL A 103 -6.18 12.86 4.51
N VAL A 104 -5.98 11.64 4.98
CA VAL A 104 -6.11 11.24 6.38
C VAL A 104 -4.87 10.49 6.82
N THR A 105 -4.67 10.38 8.13
CA THR A 105 -3.59 9.53 8.66
C THR A 105 -4.04 8.06 8.73
N PRO A 106 -3.12 7.09 8.76
CA PRO A 106 -3.45 5.66 8.90
C PRO A 106 -4.28 5.37 10.16
N GLU A 107 -4.05 6.11 11.24
CA GLU A 107 -4.80 6.00 12.49
C GLU A 107 -6.23 6.49 12.27
N GLN A 108 -6.41 7.66 11.66
CA GLN A 108 -7.74 8.21 11.36
C GLN A 108 -8.54 7.27 10.45
N PHE A 109 -7.90 6.72 9.41
CA PHE A 109 -8.53 5.74 8.54
C PHE A 109 -9.02 4.51 9.33
N THR A 110 -8.20 4.01 10.25
CA THR A 110 -8.55 2.86 11.09
C THR A 110 -9.69 3.18 12.06
N GLN A 111 -9.74 4.40 12.60
CA GLN A 111 -10.86 4.84 13.45
C GLN A 111 -12.18 4.92 12.67
N ILE A 112 -12.13 5.37 11.41
CA ILE A 112 -13.33 5.55 10.58
C ILE A 112 -13.85 4.22 10.02
N THR A 113 -12.94 3.36 9.57
CA THR A 113 -13.30 2.12 8.86
C THR A 113 -13.25 0.87 9.73
N GLY A 114 -12.66 0.96 10.93
CA GLY A 114 -12.44 -0.18 11.82
C GLY A 114 -11.38 -1.16 11.32
N ARG A 115 -10.62 -0.83 10.26
CA ARG A 115 -9.58 -1.69 9.66
C ARG A 115 -8.36 -0.87 9.24
N ALA A 116 -7.19 -1.49 9.24
CA ALA A 116 -6.00 -0.87 8.67
C ALA A 116 -5.94 -1.08 7.14
N ILE A 117 -5.35 -0.12 6.44
CA ILE A 117 -5.11 -0.20 4.99
C ILE A 117 -4.19 -1.38 4.66
N GLY A 118 -4.61 -2.19 3.69
CA GLY A 118 -3.82 -3.32 3.19
C GLY A 118 -4.02 -4.62 3.95
N GLN A 119 -4.86 -4.63 4.99
CA GLN A 119 -5.31 -5.86 5.63
C GLN A 119 -6.43 -6.52 4.81
N ASN A 120 -6.13 -6.90 3.57
CA ASN A 120 -6.90 -7.91 2.87
C ASN A 120 -6.13 -9.24 3.02
N ALA A 121 -6.65 -10.17 3.82
CA ALA A 121 -6.21 -11.57 3.96
C ALA A 121 -5.28 -12.01 5.13
N ALA A 122 -5.31 -11.37 6.31
CA ALA A 122 -4.82 -12.06 7.52
C ALA A 122 -5.69 -11.76 8.76
N LYS A 123 -6.58 -12.71 9.08
CA LYS A 123 -7.50 -12.78 10.24
C LYS A 123 -8.93 -12.23 10.04
N SER A 124 -9.64 -12.69 9.01
CA SER A 124 -11.03 -13.09 9.24
C SER A 124 -11.03 -14.44 9.98
N GLY A 125 -10.61 -14.39 11.24
CA GLY A 125 -10.81 -15.48 12.20
C GLY A 125 -12.29 -15.56 12.60
N CYS A 126 -13.19 -15.71 11.64
CA CYS A 126 -14.56 -16.16 11.88
C CYS A 126 -14.60 -17.67 11.67
N CYS A 127 -13.87 -18.39 12.52
CA CYS A 127 -14.12 -19.77 12.92
C CYS A 127 -13.64 -19.86 14.36
N GLY A 128 -14.41 -19.26 15.27
CA GLY A 128 -14.38 -19.67 16.66
C GLY A 128 -14.65 -21.16 16.70
N THR A 129 -13.66 -21.92 17.13
CA THR A 129 -13.81 -23.34 17.44
C THR A 129 -14.69 -23.41 18.70
N GLY A 130 -16.00 -23.59 18.52
CA GLY A 130 -16.95 -23.86 19.60
C GLY A 130 -18.10 -22.87 19.74
N GLY A 131 -19.26 -23.23 19.20
CA GLY A 131 -20.53 -22.53 19.47
C GLY A 131 -21.54 -22.74 18.35
N GLY A 132 -22.37 -23.79 18.46
CA GLY A 132 -23.34 -24.17 17.42
C GLY A 132 -24.45 -23.14 17.22
N CYS A 133 -24.74 -22.82 15.96
CA CYS A 133 -25.99 -22.17 15.57
C CYS A 133 -27.10 -23.23 15.56
N GLY A 134 -27.85 -23.31 16.66
CA GLY A 134 -29.06 -24.12 16.75
C GLY A 134 -30.14 -23.56 15.84
N THR A 135 -30.40 -24.25 14.74
CA THR A 135 -31.58 -24.03 13.89
C THR A 135 -32.77 -24.80 14.49
N ASN A 136 -33.49 -24.18 15.43
CA ASN A 136 -34.80 -24.67 15.84
C ASN A 136 -35.90 -23.93 15.09
N ASN A 137 -36.15 -24.40 13.86
CA ASN A 137 -37.46 -24.35 13.24
C ASN A 137 -38.21 -25.63 13.64
N ARG A 138 -39.29 -25.51 14.42
CA ARG A 138 -40.38 -26.50 14.43
C ARG A 138 -41.67 -25.86 14.91
N SER A 139 -42.65 -25.94 14.01
CA SER A 139 -44.08 -25.67 14.15
C SER A 139 -44.73 -26.45 15.29
#